data_AF-A0A524IWL8-F1
#
_entry.id   AF-A0A524IWL8-F1
#
_cell.length_a   1.000
_cell.length_b   1.000
_cell.length_c   1.000
_cell.angle_alpha   90.00
_cell.angle_beta   90.00
_cell.angle_gamma   90.00
#
_symmetry.space_group_name_H-M   'P 1'
#
loop_
_entity.id
_entity.type
_entity.pdbx_description
1 polymer ?
#
loop_
_entity_poly.entity_id
_entity_poly.type
_entity_poly.pdbx_seq_one_letter_code
_entity_poly.pdbx_strand_id
1 'polypeptide(L)'
;RAMINVWHNTPGRDSNIREPDDYLERKEKPPTLPPAPPWVENFLQPAVIGVMVACLSQSIAELMRQISPGWHHQFFLIAPILAALAGYATYRTIQKRLISGTESLRYQIFELVLIFVLCKITTHLTDTLPELTVKARGWFTDPVTFMDGETLLMFVLCATAWLAAAATGKDLFTISDPTLYIGEKNPMHRISTRYFIGGIILLITTAFSQVDLVDVLQLERPRVPGLLLGVLIYFMLGLFMLGQLNYRRHAGYWIRQKVHISAGFSTIGLRYSLLFLAGITLIALILPTGYSISLLDLVRTIINYVFFLMNLIFIIISYPFLLLLSLLSRNSDVEMPVMETPAPIQPPEVSAPGSPNPWLEILRSLLFWLIALGALGYILRGYLRDHPEIFASFRKLTPVKWLFSLLRALKSFFRRMKATVEAAMPGIVNRLRRRPGSRSLSSRRRKGHGYRERIFDHYLDTLDVAQAEGLARKSAQTPYEYKGVLEPKLNETSPEMTRLTATFVEARYSQHPFGVESADQAGADARTVQDALRTLKDNPDTDL
;
A
#
# COMPACT_ATOMS: atom_id res chain seq x y z
N ARG A 1 -31.48 -34.09 -46.28
CA ARG A 1 -32.91 -34.33 -45.98
C ARG A 1 -33.01 -34.57 -44.48
N ALA A 2 -33.81 -33.74 -43.81
CA ALA A 2 -34.06 -33.63 -42.36
C ALA A 2 -32.96 -32.92 -41.53
N MET A 3 -33.37 -31.80 -40.91
CA MET A 3 -32.65 -30.90 -39.96
C MET A 3 -31.95 -29.65 -40.50
N ILE A 4 -32.63 -28.93 -41.40
CA ILE A 4 -32.48 -27.47 -41.56
C ILE A 4 -33.92 -26.95 -41.63
N ASN A 5 -34.37 -26.20 -40.61
CA ASN A 5 -35.52 -25.27 -40.60
C ASN A 5 -36.17 -25.16 -39.21
N VAL A 6 -35.59 -24.38 -38.29
CA VAL A 6 -36.34 -23.75 -37.17
C VAL A 6 -35.67 -22.43 -36.79
N TRP A 7 -35.57 -21.44 -37.69
CA TRP A 7 -35.23 -20.06 -37.33
C TRP A 7 -35.78 -19.08 -38.37
N HIS A 8 -37.11 -18.89 -38.37
CA HIS A 8 -37.76 -17.71 -38.96
C HIS A 8 -39.13 -17.50 -38.30
N ASN A 9 -39.19 -16.62 -37.29
CA ASN A 9 -40.25 -15.62 -37.13
C ASN A 9 -40.08 -14.90 -35.79
N THR A 10 -39.57 -13.68 -35.84
CA THR A 10 -39.86 -12.66 -34.82
C THR A 10 -40.23 -11.40 -35.60
N PRO A 11 -41.49 -10.92 -35.51
CA PRO A 11 -41.93 -9.76 -36.26
C PRO A 11 -41.39 -8.48 -35.63
N GLY A 12 -41.29 -7.45 -36.48
CA GLY A 12 -40.56 -6.22 -36.25
C GLY A 12 -40.82 -5.52 -34.92
N ARG A 13 -39.71 -5.11 -34.30
CA ARG A 13 -39.68 -3.97 -33.39
C ARG A 13 -38.67 -3.01 -33.99
N ASP A 14 -39.19 -2.09 -34.80
CA ASP A 14 -38.52 -0.84 -35.11
C ASP A 14 -38.36 -0.08 -33.79
N SER A 15 -37.31 -0.43 -33.03
CA SER A 15 -36.76 0.46 -32.03
C SER A 15 -36.06 1.57 -32.80
N ASN A 16 -36.89 2.50 -33.26
CA ASN A 16 -36.52 3.86 -33.57
C ASN A 16 -36.04 4.48 -32.25
N ILE A 17 -34.88 4.02 -31.78
CA ILE A 17 -34.14 4.64 -30.70
C ILE A 17 -33.69 5.95 -31.34
N ARG A 18 -34.53 6.97 -31.21
CA ARG A 18 -34.06 8.34 -31.10
C ARG A 18 -33.06 8.30 -29.95
N GLU A 19 -31.79 7.99 -30.26
CA GLU A 19 -30.68 8.51 -29.51
C GLU A 19 -30.98 9.99 -29.39
N PRO A 20 -31.32 10.47 -28.19
CA PRO A 20 -31.81 11.82 -28.08
C PRO A 20 -30.64 12.73 -28.48
N ASP A 21 -30.89 13.57 -29.46
CA ASP A 21 -30.06 14.70 -29.89
C ASP A 21 -29.69 15.65 -28.72
N ASP A 22 -30.02 15.32 -27.48
CA ASP A 22 -29.65 15.96 -26.21
C ASP A 22 -28.14 15.94 -25.91
N TYR A 23 -27.35 15.09 -26.59
CA TYR A 23 -25.89 15.19 -26.53
C TYR A 23 -25.34 16.34 -27.40
N LEU A 24 -26.13 16.86 -28.35
CA LEU A 24 -25.70 17.91 -29.28
C LEU A 24 -25.99 19.33 -28.76
N GLU A 25 -26.86 19.51 -27.76
CA GLU A 25 -27.18 20.83 -27.19
C GLU A 25 -26.22 21.31 -26.09
N ARG A 26 -25.30 20.47 -25.61
CA ARG A 26 -24.27 20.91 -24.66
C ARG A 26 -23.10 21.60 -25.38
N LYS A 27 -23.37 22.77 -25.98
CA LYS A 27 -22.33 23.67 -26.57
C LYS A 27 -21.33 24.19 -25.53
N GLU A 28 -21.66 24.14 -24.25
CA GLU A 28 -20.71 24.45 -23.20
C GLU A 28 -19.85 23.23 -22.90
N LYS A 29 -18.67 23.21 -23.54
CA LYS A 29 -17.57 22.31 -23.21
C LYS A 29 -17.43 22.29 -21.68
N PRO A 30 -17.62 21.13 -21.02
CA PRO A 30 -17.56 21.08 -19.56
C PRO A 30 -16.24 21.70 -19.09
N PRO A 31 -16.22 22.45 -17.98
CA PRO A 31 -15.01 23.12 -17.52
C PRO A 31 -13.90 22.08 -17.35
N THR A 32 -12.98 22.06 -18.31
CA THR A 32 -11.82 21.17 -18.30
C THR A 32 -10.84 21.73 -17.28
N LEU A 33 -10.29 20.88 -16.43
CA LEU A 33 -9.12 21.24 -15.63
C LEU A 33 -8.08 21.89 -16.55
N PRO A 34 -7.45 23.01 -16.13
CA PRO A 34 -6.29 23.49 -16.86
C PRO A 34 -5.30 22.32 -16.99
N PRO A 35 -4.87 21.98 -18.21
CA PRO A 35 -3.97 20.85 -18.41
C PRO A 35 -2.76 21.04 -17.50
N ALA A 36 -2.29 19.96 -16.88
CA ALA A 36 -1.08 20.07 -16.09
C ALA A 36 0.05 20.59 -16.99
N PRO A 37 1.01 21.34 -16.44
CA PRO A 37 2.12 21.83 -17.24
C PRO A 37 2.77 20.66 -17.98
N PRO A 38 3.04 20.79 -19.29
CA PRO A 38 3.50 19.67 -20.11
C PRO A 38 4.78 19.05 -19.55
N TRP A 39 5.65 19.83 -18.91
CA TRP A 39 6.86 19.31 -18.27
C TRP A 39 6.56 18.35 -17.10
N VAL A 40 5.46 18.52 -16.37
CA VAL A 40 5.09 17.63 -15.27
C VAL A 40 4.70 16.25 -15.80
N GLU A 41 3.88 16.22 -16.85
CA GLU A 41 3.41 14.96 -17.45
C GLU A 41 4.47 14.32 -18.36
N ASN A 42 5.27 15.12 -19.06
CA ASN A 42 6.26 14.61 -20.01
C ASN A 42 7.55 14.16 -19.34
N PHE A 43 7.94 14.80 -18.25
CA PHE A 43 9.27 14.66 -17.69
C PHE A 43 9.23 14.28 -16.21
N LEU A 44 8.52 15.05 -15.37
CA LEU A 44 8.55 14.82 -13.92
C LEU A 44 7.96 13.46 -13.55
N GLN A 45 6.76 13.12 -14.03
CA GLN A 45 6.11 11.85 -13.72
C GLN A 45 6.93 10.62 -14.16
N PRO A 46 7.39 10.50 -15.42
CA PRO A 46 8.21 9.36 -15.82
C PRO A 46 9.57 9.34 -15.10
N ALA A 47 10.19 10.49 -14.83
CA ALA A 47 11.44 10.54 -14.06
C ALA A 47 11.24 10.03 -12.64
N VAL A 48 10.17 10.45 -11.95
CA VAL A 48 9.83 9.96 -10.60
C VAL A 48 9.63 8.44 -10.60
N ILE A 49 8.85 7.91 -11.56
CA ILE A 49 8.62 6.46 -11.69
C ILE A 49 9.93 5.73 -11.99
N GLY A 50 10.76 6.26 -12.90
CA GLY A 50 12.05 5.69 -13.24
C GLY A 50 13.01 5.61 -12.05
N VAL A 51 13.09 6.67 -11.23
CA VAL A 51 13.90 6.68 -10.01
C VAL A 51 13.34 5.70 -8.97
N MET A 52 12.03 5.62 -8.80
CA MET A 52 11.42 4.63 -7.89
C MET A 52 11.73 3.20 -8.32
N VAL A 53 11.69 2.91 -9.62
CA VAL A 53 12.10 1.61 -10.18
C VAL A 53 13.61 1.40 -9.99
N ALA A 54 14.44 2.42 -10.16
CA ALA A 54 15.88 2.34 -9.90
C ALA A 54 16.18 1.90 -8.45
N CYS A 55 15.47 2.48 -7.47
CA CYS A 55 15.62 2.09 -6.06
C CYS A 55 15.28 0.60 -5.84
N LEU A 56 14.19 0.12 -6.45
CA LEU A 56 13.78 -1.29 -6.38
C LEU A 56 14.77 -2.22 -7.08
N SER A 57 15.20 -1.85 -8.27
CA SER A 57 16.16 -2.63 -9.06
C SER A 57 17.52 -2.69 -8.37
N GLN A 58 17.95 -1.61 -7.72
CA GLN A 58 19.20 -1.60 -6.95
C GLN A 58 19.14 -2.56 -5.75
N SER A 59 18.03 -2.61 -4.99
CA SER A 59 17.93 -3.53 -3.85
C SER A 59 17.88 -5.00 -4.30
N ILE A 60 17.22 -5.28 -5.42
CA ILE A 60 17.17 -6.62 -6.02
C ILE A 60 18.53 -7.01 -6.59
N ALA A 61 19.21 -6.11 -7.31
CA ALA A 61 20.54 -6.36 -7.87
C ALA A 61 21.57 -6.67 -6.77
N GLU A 62 21.51 -5.96 -5.65
CA GLU A 62 22.38 -6.19 -4.50
C GLU A 62 22.13 -7.56 -3.85
N LEU A 63 20.86 -7.95 -3.70
CA LEU A 63 20.51 -9.29 -3.23
C LEU A 63 21.00 -10.38 -4.20
N MET A 64 20.86 -10.16 -5.51
CA MET A 64 21.31 -11.12 -6.53
C MET A 64 22.84 -11.24 -6.58
N ARG A 65 23.56 -10.15 -6.33
CA ARG A 65 25.03 -10.15 -6.21
C ARG A 65 25.51 -11.09 -5.11
N GLN A 66 24.76 -11.23 -4.02
CA GLN A 66 25.07 -12.16 -2.94
C GLN A 66 24.81 -13.62 -3.32
N ILE A 67 23.75 -13.88 -4.10
CA ILE A 67 23.37 -15.24 -4.51
C ILE A 67 24.31 -15.74 -5.62
N SER A 68 24.65 -14.89 -6.58
CA SER A 68 25.51 -15.22 -7.72
C SER A 68 26.47 -14.07 -8.03
N PRO A 69 27.69 -14.09 -7.46
CA PRO A 69 28.68 -13.03 -7.66
C PRO A 69 29.13 -12.84 -9.12
N GLY A 70 28.93 -13.86 -9.97
CA GLY A 70 29.31 -13.83 -11.38
C GLY A 70 28.33 -13.09 -12.29
N TRP A 71 27.16 -12.68 -11.79
CA TRP A 71 26.15 -11.98 -12.59
C TRP A 71 26.48 -10.50 -12.79
N HIS A 72 26.12 -9.98 -13.96
CA HIS A 72 26.45 -8.60 -14.33
C HIS A 72 25.45 -7.60 -13.71
N HIS A 73 25.72 -7.23 -12.46
CA HIS A 73 24.86 -6.36 -11.64
C HIS A 73 24.44 -5.02 -12.30
N GLN A 74 25.28 -4.45 -13.17
CA GLN A 74 24.99 -3.15 -13.81
C GLN A 74 23.74 -3.19 -14.70
N PHE A 75 23.52 -4.30 -15.42
CA PHE A 75 22.37 -4.44 -16.33
C PHE A 75 21.06 -4.64 -15.56
N PHE A 76 21.11 -5.31 -14.40
CA PHE A 76 19.97 -5.44 -13.49
C PHE A 76 19.49 -4.09 -12.93
N LEU A 77 20.34 -3.08 -12.91
CA LEU A 77 19.98 -1.73 -12.49
C LEU A 77 19.39 -0.90 -13.65
N ILE A 78 20.05 -0.90 -14.82
CA ILE A 78 19.68 0.00 -15.92
C ILE A 78 18.49 -0.51 -16.73
N ALA A 79 18.43 -1.82 -17.03
CA ALA A 79 17.41 -2.37 -17.92
C ALA A 79 15.97 -2.17 -17.40
N PRO A 80 15.65 -2.38 -16.11
CA PRO A 80 14.29 -2.17 -15.62
C PRO A 80 13.87 -0.69 -15.62
N ILE A 81 14.82 0.24 -15.43
CA ILE A 81 14.54 1.68 -15.50
C ILE A 81 14.12 2.05 -16.93
N LEU A 82 14.87 1.59 -17.93
CA LEU A 82 14.53 1.80 -19.34
C LEU A 82 13.20 1.15 -19.69
N ALA A 83 12.95 -0.07 -19.20
CA ALA A 83 11.68 -0.77 -19.39
C ALA A 83 10.49 -0.02 -18.75
N ALA A 84 10.66 0.56 -17.56
CA ALA A 84 9.64 1.37 -16.90
C ALA A 84 9.35 2.66 -17.68
N LEU A 85 10.39 3.37 -18.16
CA LEU A 85 10.24 4.57 -18.98
C LEU A 85 9.55 4.25 -20.31
N ALA A 86 9.92 3.15 -20.95
CA ALA A 86 9.27 2.65 -22.15
C ALA A 86 7.79 2.35 -21.88
N GLY A 87 7.46 1.61 -20.82
CA GLY A 87 6.07 1.26 -20.48
C GLY A 87 5.19 2.49 -20.22
N TYR A 88 5.73 3.51 -19.55
CA TYR A 88 5.03 4.78 -19.37
C TYR A 88 4.82 5.51 -20.70
N ALA A 89 5.84 5.59 -21.56
CA ALA A 89 5.76 6.24 -22.87
C ALA A 89 4.80 5.53 -23.84
N THR A 90 4.80 4.19 -23.82
CA THR A 90 3.90 3.31 -24.56
C THR A 90 2.46 3.57 -24.22
N TYR A 91 2.12 3.50 -22.93
CA TYR A 91 0.75 3.76 -22.49
C TYR A 91 0.26 5.13 -22.98
N ARG A 92 1.12 6.14 -22.86
CA ARG A 92 0.79 7.49 -23.31
C ARG A 92 0.57 7.58 -24.82
N THR A 93 1.36 6.86 -25.61
CA THR A 93 1.22 6.83 -27.07
C THR A 93 -0.08 6.13 -27.47
N ILE A 94 -0.42 5.03 -26.80
CA ILE A 94 -1.69 4.30 -26.99
C ILE A 94 -2.88 5.21 -26.71
N GLN A 95 -2.85 5.95 -25.58
CA GLN A 95 -3.92 6.90 -25.23
C GLN A 95 -4.09 8.01 -26.27
N LYS A 96 -2.99 8.62 -26.73
CA LYS A 96 -3.06 9.70 -27.73
C LYS A 96 -3.61 9.24 -29.08
N ARG A 97 -3.41 7.97 -29.44
CA ARG A 97 -3.84 7.41 -30.73
C ARG A 97 -5.20 6.70 -30.68
N LEU A 98 -5.86 6.65 -29.51
CA LEU A 98 -7.17 5.99 -29.32
C LEU A 98 -7.23 4.57 -29.89
N ILE A 99 -6.14 3.82 -29.71
CA ILE A 99 -5.96 2.47 -30.27
C ILE A 99 -6.96 1.50 -29.64
N SER A 100 -7.58 0.64 -30.46
CA SER A 100 -8.53 -0.38 -30.01
C SER A 100 -7.88 -1.39 -29.05
N GLY A 101 -8.66 -1.97 -28.12
CA GLY A 101 -8.14 -2.87 -27.09
C GLY A 101 -7.36 -4.07 -27.63
N THR A 102 -7.78 -4.65 -28.75
CA THR A 102 -7.07 -5.78 -29.39
C THR A 102 -5.72 -5.36 -29.98
N GLU A 103 -5.65 -4.17 -30.57
CA GLU A 103 -4.40 -3.62 -31.10
C GLU A 103 -3.43 -3.25 -29.98
N SER A 104 -3.95 -2.74 -28.85
CA SER A 104 -3.16 -2.50 -27.64
C SER A 104 -2.50 -3.79 -27.13
N LEU A 105 -3.21 -4.92 -27.10
CA LEU A 105 -2.63 -6.20 -26.67
C LEU A 105 -1.51 -6.67 -27.61
N ARG A 106 -1.70 -6.57 -28.93
CA ARG A 106 -0.65 -6.92 -29.91
C ARG A 106 0.60 -6.08 -29.69
N TYR A 107 0.43 -4.77 -29.51
CA TYR A 107 1.54 -3.85 -29.25
C TYR A 107 2.29 -4.21 -27.96
N GLN A 108 1.56 -4.53 -26.89
CA GLN A 108 2.15 -4.97 -25.61
C GLN A 108 2.94 -6.28 -25.74
N ILE A 109 2.45 -7.25 -26.51
CA ILE A 109 3.17 -8.50 -26.78
C ILE A 109 4.48 -8.22 -27.53
N PHE A 110 4.44 -7.37 -28.58
CA PHE A 110 5.65 -7.01 -29.32
C PHE A 110 6.69 -6.32 -28.43
N GLU A 111 6.27 -5.45 -27.52
CA GLU A 111 7.19 -4.80 -26.58
C GLU A 111 7.79 -5.78 -25.57
N LEU A 112 7.00 -6.72 -25.04
CA LEU A 112 7.54 -7.75 -24.14
C LEU A 112 8.56 -8.64 -24.85
N VAL A 113 8.30 -9.02 -26.11
CA VAL A 113 9.27 -9.75 -26.94
C VAL A 113 10.54 -8.92 -27.14
N LEU A 114 10.41 -7.62 -27.44
CA LEU A 114 11.56 -6.72 -27.58
C LEU A 114 12.36 -6.59 -26.28
N ILE A 115 11.69 -6.45 -25.13
CA ILE A 115 12.33 -6.40 -23.80
C ILE A 115 13.09 -7.70 -23.53
N PHE A 116 12.51 -8.86 -23.85
CA PHE A 116 13.17 -10.16 -23.71
C PHE A 116 14.44 -10.25 -24.56
N VAL A 117 14.34 -9.87 -25.84
CA VAL A 117 15.49 -9.86 -26.78
C VAL A 117 16.59 -8.93 -26.28
N LEU A 118 16.23 -7.73 -25.79
CA LEU A 118 17.20 -6.79 -25.21
C LEU A 118 17.86 -7.36 -23.96
N CYS A 119 17.11 -8.00 -23.06
CA CYS A 119 17.68 -8.66 -21.87
C CYS A 119 18.68 -9.75 -22.27
N LYS A 120 18.35 -10.56 -23.29
CA LYS A 120 19.24 -11.60 -23.82
C LYS A 120 20.51 -11.02 -24.44
N ILE A 121 20.40 -9.93 -25.18
CA ILE A 121 21.58 -9.25 -25.73
C ILE A 121 22.44 -8.71 -24.58
N THR A 122 21.82 -8.15 -23.53
CA THR A 122 22.57 -7.57 -22.41
C THR A 122 23.33 -8.59 -21.58
N THR A 123 22.80 -9.80 -21.39
CA THR A 123 23.51 -10.87 -20.66
C THR A 123 24.73 -11.40 -21.43
N HIS A 124 24.79 -11.16 -22.74
CA HIS A 124 25.90 -11.57 -23.60
C HIS A 124 26.80 -10.42 -24.05
N LEU A 125 26.63 -9.20 -23.53
CA LEU A 125 27.44 -8.03 -23.90
C LEU A 125 28.93 -8.19 -23.55
N THR A 126 29.24 -9.03 -22.58
CA THR A 126 30.60 -9.29 -22.10
C THR A 126 31.25 -10.51 -22.72
N ASP A 127 30.48 -11.35 -23.42
CA ASP A 127 31.01 -12.55 -24.07
C ASP A 127 31.80 -12.16 -25.33
N THR A 128 32.86 -12.90 -25.62
CA THR A 128 33.62 -12.73 -26.86
C THR A 128 32.84 -13.29 -28.07
N LEU A 129 33.10 -12.77 -29.27
CA LEU A 129 32.45 -13.26 -30.51
C LEU A 129 32.55 -14.79 -30.70
N PRO A 130 33.69 -15.46 -30.43
CA PRO A 130 33.76 -16.92 -30.51
C PRO A 130 32.81 -17.62 -29.53
N GLU A 131 32.75 -17.18 -28.27
CA GLU A 131 31.87 -17.74 -27.24
C GLU A 131 30.39 -17.59 -27.62
N LEU A 132 30.01 -16.43 -28.15
CA LEU A 132 28.68 -16.16 -28.69
C LEU A 132 28.30 -17.16 -29.79
N THR A 133 29.21 -17.48 -30.72
CA THR A 133 28.91 -18.45 -31.79
C THR A 133 28.71 -19.87 -31.27
N VAL A 134 29.47 -20.27 -30.25
CA VAL A 134 29.32 -21.59 -29.60
C VAL A 134 28.00 -21.66 -28.85
N LYS A 135 27.67 -20.64 -28.05
CA LYS A 135 26.37 -20.54 -27.34
C LYS A 135 25.20 -20.52 -28.33
N ALA A 136 25.32 -19.76 -29.43
CA ALA A 136 24.29 -19.67 -30.45
C ALA A 136 24.01 -21.01 -31.16
N ARG A 137 25.05 -21.82 -31.44
CA ARG A 137 24.85 -23.19 -31.93
C ARG A 137 24.17 -24.07 -30.88
N GLY A 138 24.56 -23.91 -29.61
CA GLY A 138 23.96 -24.59 -28.47
C GLY A 138 22.46 -24.39 -28.37
N TRP A 139 21.95 -23.19 -28.68
CA TRP A 139 20.51 -22.88 -28.64
C TRP A 139 19.67 -23.70 -29.62
N PHE A 140 20.22 -24.12 -30.76
CA PHE A 140 19.51 -24.97 -31.72
C PHE A 140 19.45 -26.43 -31.27
N THR A 141 20.48 -26.89 -30.55
CA THR A 141 20.53 -28.26 -30.03
C THR A 141 19.76 -28.42 -28.72
N ASP A 142 19.77 -27.41 -27.85
CA ASP A 142 19.02 -27.39 -26.60
C ASP A 142 18.35 -26.01 -26.40
N PRO A 143 17.07 -25.87 -26.78
CA PRO A 143 16.31 -24.64 -26.63
C PRO A 143 16.20 -24.16 -25.18
N VAL A 144 16.40 -25.02 -24.18
CA VAL A 144 16.33 -24.62 -22.77
C VAL A 144 17.53 -23.75 -22.39
N THR A 145 18.70 -23.98 -22.99
CA THR A 145 19.90 -23.14 -22.78
C THR A 145 19.74 -21.71 -23.30
N PHE A 146 18.76 -21.48 -24.20
CA PHE A 146 18.40 -20.14 -24.62
C PHE A 146 17.76 -19.34 -23.47
N MET A 147 17.10 -20.00 -22.52
CA MET A 147 16.48 -19.40 -21.33
C MET A 147 17.36 -19.59 -20.09
N ASP A 148 18.50 -18.93 -20.06
CA ASP A 148 19.34 -18.87 -18.86
C ASP A 148 18.62 -18.14 -17.71
N GLY A 149 18.89 -18.58 -16.48
CA GLY A 149 18.25 -18.03 -15.29
C GLY A 149 18.51 -16.54 -15.09
N GLU A 150 19.69 -16.04 -15.49
CA GLU A 150 20.04 -14.62 -15.43
C GLU A 150 19.14 -13.80 -16.37
N THR A 151 19.03 -14.19 -17.64
CA THR A 151 18.14 -13.54 -18.61
C THR A 151 16.67 -13.62 -18.19
N LEU A 152 16.21 -14.78 -17.71
CA LEU A 152 14.82 -14.94 -17.27
C LEU A 152 14.49 -14.00 -16.11
N LEU A 153 15.37 -13.93 -15.11
CA LEU A 153 15.18 -13.04 -13.96
C LEU A 153 15.20 -11.56 -14.37
N MET A 154 16.16 -11.17 -15.21
CA MET A 154 16.26 -9.81 -15.74
C MET A 154 15.02 -9.44 -16.56
N PHE A 155 14.53 -10.36 -17.39
CA PHE A 155 13.30 -10.19 -18.16
C PHE A 155 12.08 -10.01 -17.25
N VAL A 156 11.91 -10.86 -16.23
CA VAL A 156 10.80 -10.73 -15.27
C VAL A 156 10.87 -9.38 -14.54
N LEU A 157 12.05 -8.95 -14.14
CA LEU A 157 12.24 -7.64 -13.50
C LEU A 157 11.89 -6.48 -14.46
N CYS A 158 12.32 -6.54 -15.71
CA CYS A 158 12.00 -5.53 -16.71
C CYS A 158 10.51 -5.53 -17.09
N ALA A 159 9.90 -6.70 -17.28
CA ALA A 159 8.49 -6.85 -17.63
C ALA A 159 7.59 -6.36 -16.50
N THR A 160 7.92 -6.67 -15.24
CA THR A 160 7.18 -6.17 -14.07
C THR A 160 7.32 -4.66 -13.91
N ALA A 161 8.52 -4.10 -14.11
CA ALA A 161 8.76 -2.66 -14.08
C ALA A 161 7.98 -1.93 -15.21
N TRP A 162 8.02 -2.47 -16.43
CA TRP A 162 7.27 -1.96 -17.58
C TRP A 162 5.76 -2.00 -17.34
N LEU A 163 5.20 -3.13 -16.89
CA LEU A 163 3.78 -3.28 -16.56
C LEU A 163 3.35 -2.32 -15.44
N ALA A 164 4.13 -2.24 -14.36
CA ALA A 164 3.84 -1.38 -13.23
C ALA A 164 3.86 0.11 -13.62
N ALA A 165 4.81 0.52 -14.44
CA ALA A 165 4.92 1.88 -14.95
C ALA A 165 3.77 2.23 -15.91
N ALA A 166 3.43 1.34 -16.85
CA ALA A 166 2.30 1.51 -17.75
C ALA A 166 0.97 1.62 -16.99
N ALA A 167 0.74 0.74 -16.01
CA ALA A 167 -0.47 0.76 -15.17
C ALA A 167 -0.54 2.02 -14.29
N THR A 168 0.61 2.51 -13.80
CA THR A 168 0.69 3.74 -13.01
C THR A 168 0.43 4.97 -13.88
N GLY A 169 0.96 4.99 -15.11
CA GLY A 169 0.62 5.99 -16.12
C GLY A 169 -0.87 6.01 -16.43
N LYS A 170 -1.50 4.83 -16.54
CA LYS A 170 -2.95 4.71 -16.70
C LYS A 170 -3.72 5.37 -15.57
N ASP A 171 -3.43 5.01 -14.33
CA ASP A 171 -4.16 5.55 -13.20
C ASP A 171 -3.92 7.06 -13.02
N LEU A 172 -2.72 7.56 -13.30
CA LEU A 172 -2.41 9.00 -13.28
C LEU A 172 -3.22 9.77 -14.33
N PHE A 173 -3.37 9.19 -15.52
CA PHE A 173 -4.18 9.77 -16.58
C PHE A 173 -5.66 9.78 -16.21
N THR A 174 -6.20 8.64 -15.74
CA THR A 174 -7.60 8.53 -15.28
C THR A 174 -7.92 9.53 -14.16
N ILE A 175 -6.98 9.84 -13.26
CA ILE A 175 -7.21 10.83 -12.19
C ILE A 175 -7.16 12.27 -12.72
N SER A 176 -6.40 12.50 -13.79
CA SER A 176 -6.28 13.83 -14.40
C SER A 176 -7.49 14.17 -15.26
N ASP A 177 -8.20 13.17 -15.79
CA ASP A 177 -9.44 13.36 -16.53
C ASP A 177 -10.68 12.99 -15.69
N PRO A 178 -11.41 13.99 -15.13
CA PRO A 178 -12.57 13.73 -14.30
C PRO A 178 -13.76 13.16 -15.09
N THR A 179 -13.77 13.23 -16.43
CA THR A 179 -14.85 12.65 -17.25
C THR A 179 -14.76 11.13 -17.33
N LEU A 180 -13.53 10.59 -17.38
CA LEU A 180 -13.24 9.16 -17.38
C LEU A 180 -13.44 8.48 -16.01
N TYR A 181 -13.60 9.27 -14.94
CA TYR A 181 -13.75 8.76 -13.57
C TYR A 181 -15.12 8.11 -13.29
N ILE A 182 -16.09 8.24 -14.19
CA ILE A 182 -17.46 7.76 -14.01
C ILE A 182 -17.51 6.24 -14.29
N GLY A 183 -17.01 5.42 -13.37
CA GLY A 183 -17.22 3.96 -13.39
C GLY A 183 -16.00 3.10 -13.06
N GLU A 184 -14.78 3.64 -13.11
CA GLU A 184 -13.58 2.87 -12.75
C GLU A 184 -13.33 2.90 -11.23
N LYS A 185 -13.22 1.72 -10.58
CA LYS A 185 -13.02 1.60 -9.12
C LYS A 185 -11.71 2.26 -8.68
N ASN A 186 -11.81 3.38 -7.95
CA ASN A 186 -10.77 4.05 -7.14
C ASN A 186 -9.31 3.92 -7.66
N PRO A 187 -8.92 4.61 -8.75
CA PRO A 187 -7.54 4.60 -9.26
C PRO A 187 -6.50 5.03 -8.21
N MET A 188 -6.88 5.91 -7.28
CA MET A 188 -6.02 6.33 -6.17
C MET A 188 -5.62 5.15 -5.27
N HIS A 189 -6.55 4.23 -5.00
CA HIS A 189 -6.27 3.03 -4.23
C HIS A 189 -5.25 2.16 -4.96
N ARG A 190 -5.42 1.96 -6.27
CA ARG A 190 -4.49 1.14 -7.08
C ARG A 190 -3.07 1.70 -7.07
N ILE A 191 -2.90 3.01 -7.26
CA ILE A 191 -1.58 3.67 -7.18
C ILE A 191 -0.98 3.49 -5.78
N SER A 192 -1.75 3.80 -4.73
CA SER A 192 -1.32 3.66 -3.34
C SER A 192 -0.89 2.22 -3.04
N THR A 193 -1.68 1.23 -3.44
CA THR A 193 -1.36 -0.19 -3.28
C THR A 193 -0.06 -0.58 -3.98
N ARG A 194 0.15 -0.17 -5.24
CA ARG A 194 1.41 -0.46 -5.95
C ARG A 194 2.61 0.19 -5.29
N TYR A 195 2.46 1.44 -4.85
CA TYR A 195 3.49 2.14 -4.11
C TYR A 195 3.89 1.40 -2.83
N PHE A 196 2.91 0.98 -2.02
CA PHE A 196 3.17 0.25 -0.78
C PHE A 196 3.72 -1.15 -1.03
N ILE A 197 3.21 -1.90 -2.02
CA ILE A 197 3.74 -3.21 -2.40
C ILE A 197 5.21 -3.08 -2.83
N GLY A 198 5.53 -2.12 -3.69
CA GLY A 198 6.92 -1.84 -4.07
C GLY A 198 7.76 -1.49 -2.84
N GLY A 199 7.27 -0.62 -1.95
CA GLY A 199 7.98 -0.28 -0.70
C GLY A 199 8.23 -1.49 0.20
N ILE A 200 7.27 -2.42 0.29
CA ILE A 200 7.44 -3.68 1.05
C ILE A 200 8.51 -4.56 0.39
N ILE A 201 8.46 -4.76 -0.93
CA ILE A 201 9.47 -5.54 -1.67
C ILE A 201 10.85 -4.91 -1.47
N LEU A 202 10.96 -3.58 -1.58
CA LEU A 202 12.18 -2.81 -1.35
C LEU A 202 12.75 -3.04 0.05
N LEU A 203 11.90 -2.94 1.09
CA LEU A 203 12.32 -3.15 2.47
C LEU A 203 12.75 -4.60 2.73
N ILE A 204 12.01 -5.58 2.20
CA ILE A 204 12.34 -7.00 2.34
C ILE A 204 13.67 -7.30 1.67
N THR A 205 13.83 -6.93 0.40
CA THR A 205 15.07 -7.17 -0.36
C THR A 205 16.26 -6.46 0.27
N THR A 206 16.07 -5.21 0.73
CA THR A 206 17.11 -4.48 1.47
C THR A 206 17.46 -5.18 2.79
N ALA A 207 16.46 -5.66 3.54
CA ALA A 207 16.70 -6.37 4.80
C ALA A 207 17.49 -7.67 4.56
N PHE A 208 17.12 -8.46 3.55
CA PHE A 208 17.86 -9.67 3.18
C PHE A 208 19.28 -9.36 2.74
N SER A 209 19.48 -8.31 1.94
CA SER A 209 20.83 -7.90 1.51
C SER A 209 21.73 -7.42 2.67
N GLN A 210 21.18 -7.07 3.83
CA GLN A 210 21.97 -6.68 5.01
C GLN A 210 22.29 -7.83 5.95
N VAL A 211 21.67 -9.00 5.74
CA VAL A 211 21.88 -10.18 6.56
C VAL A 211 22.83 -11.09 5.80
N ASP A 212 24.13 -10.83 5.90
CA ASP A 212 25.12 -11.84 5.54
C ASP A 212 24.93 -13.03 6.51
N LEU A 213 24.36 -14.12 6.00
CA LEU A 213 24.02 -15.31 6.78
C LEU A 213 25.26 -15.88 7.50
N VAL A 214 26.45 -15.62 6.94
CA VAL A 214 27.76 -16.04 7.45
C VAL A 214 28.30 -15.05 8.50
N ASP A 215 28.10 -13.74 8.33
CA ASP A 215 28.59 -12.70 9.26
C ASP A 215 27.65 -12.42 10.44
N VAL A 216 26.43 -12.98 10.44
CA VAL A 216 25.58 -13.04 11.65
C VAL A 216 26.31 -13.73 12.81
N LEU A 217 27.30 -14.58 12.53
CA LEU A 217 28.20 -15.15 13.55
C LEU A 217 29.48 -14.32 13.81
N GLN A 218 29.94 -13.46 12.88
CA GLN A 218 31.24 -12.78 12.97
C GLN A 218 31.18 -11.25 13.18
N LEU A 219 30.00 -10.65 13.34
CA LEU A 219 29.75 -9.33 13.98
C LEU A 219 30.39 -8.07 13.37
N GLU A 220 31.24 -8.15 12.35
CA GLU A 220 31.71 -6.98 11.60
C GLU A 220 30.89 -6.81 10.32
N ARG A 221 29.86 -5.95 10.37
CA ARG A 221 29.03 -5.65 9.19
C ARG A 221 29.57 -4.41 8.45
N PRO A 222 30.12 -4.55 7.23
CA PRO A 222 30.32 -3.41 6.36
C PRO A 222 28.95 -2.85 5.95
N ARG A 223 28.61 -1.67 6.46
CA ARG A 223 27.39 -0.95 6.03
C ARG A 223 27.55 -0.60 4.55
N VAL A 224 26.58 -0.97 3.71
CA VAL A 224 26.47 -0.48 2.33
C VAL A 224 25.54 0.75 2.36
N PRO A 225 26.08 1.98 2.49
CA PRO A 225 25.27 3.20 2.68
C PRO A 225 24.27 3.47 1.53
N GLY A 226 24.50 2.89 0.35
CA GLY A 226 23.66 3.11 -0.83
C GLY A 226 22.22 2.59 -0.70
N LEU A 227 21.99 1.48 0.02
CA LEU A 227 20.67 0.85 0.08
C LEU A 227 19.65 1.67 0.89
N LEU A 228 20.07 2.19 2.05
CA LEU A 228 19.22 3.02 2.92
C LEU A 228 18.80 4.32 2.22
N LEU A 229 19.71 4.92 1.45
CA LEU A 229 19.41 6.10 0.65
C LEU A 229 18.35 5.78 -0.42
N GLY A 230 18.46 4.64 -1.10
CA GLY A 230 17.47 4.17 -2.07
C GLY A 230 16.07 4.01 -1.45
N VAL A 231 15.99 3.41 -0.26
CA VAL A 231 14.73 3.30 0.50
C VAL A 231 14.13 4.67 0.78
N LEU A 232 14.92 5.60 1.33
CA LEU A 232 14.45 6.94 1.66
C LEU A 232 13.95 7.69 0.42
N ILE A 233 14.71 7.66 -0.67
CA ILE A 233 14.35 8.30 -1.94
C ILE A 233 13.04 7.71 -2.48
N TYR A 234 12.87 6.39 -2.44
CA TYR A 234 11.65 5.73 -2.89
C TYR A 234 10.40 6.21 -2.13
N PHE A 235 10.44 6.20 -0.78
CA PHE A 235 9.31 6.62 0.03
C PHE A 235 9.03 8.12 -0.11
N MET A 236 10.07 8.95 -0.20
CA MET A 236 9.92 10.38 -0.45
C MET A 236 9.23 10.66 -1.79
N LEU A 237 9.72 10.05 -2.87
CA LEU A 237 9.15 10.23 -4.20
C LEU A 237 7.71 9.71 -4.29
N GLY A 238 7.40 8.57 -3.67
CA GLY A 238 6.04 8.05 -3.62
C GLY A 238 5.09 8.93 -2.82
N LEU A 239 5.50 9.47 -1.67
CA LEU A 239 4.70 10.45 -0.91
C LEU A 239 4.49 11.74 -1.70
N PHE A 240 5.52 12.23 -2.39
CA PHE A 240 5.41 13.38 -3.27
C PHE A 240 4.37 13.12 -4.37
N MET A 241 4.42 11.96 -5.02
CA MET A 241 3.51 11.55 -6.08
C MET A 241 2.06 11.42 -5.57
N LEU A 242 1.85 10.80 -4.40
CA LEU A 242 0.54 10.74 -3.74
C LEU A 242 0.00 12.11 -3.33
N GLY A 243 0.87 13.03 -2.89
CA GLY A 243 0.51 14.42 -2.61
C GLY A 243 -0.01 15.15 -3.85
N GLN A 244 0.68 15.01 -4.99
CA GLN A 244 0.26 15.57 -6.29
C GLN A 244 -1.11 15.02 -6.71
N LEU A 245 -1.31 13.71 -6.57
CA LEU A 245 -2.58 13.04 -6.90
C LEU A 245 -3.73 13.55 -6.05
N ASN A 246 -3.52 13.65 -4.73
CA ASN A 246 -4.56 14.12 -3.82
C ASN A 246 -4.94 15.58 -4.13
N TYR A 247 -3.95 16.41 -4.45
CA TYR A 247 -4.20 17.78 -4.91
C TYR A 247 -5.03 17.83 -6.20
N ARG A 248 -4.65 17.07 -7.24
CA ARG A 248 -5.41 16.99 -8.50
C ARG A 248 -6.85 16.54 -8.29
N ARG A 249 -7.05 15.54 -7.44
CA ARG A 249 -8.38 15.06 -7.06
C ARG A 249 -9.21 16.18 -6.42
N HIS A 250 -8.67 16.90 -5.44
CA HIS A 250 -9.38 18.01 -4.79
C HIS A 250 -9.68 19.15 -5.76
N ALA A 251 -8.74 19.50 -6.65
CA ALA A 251 -8.96 20.47 -7.69
C ALA A 251 -10.11 20.07 -8.63
N GLY A 252 -10.19 18.79 -9.00
CA GLY A 252 -11.32 18.26 -9.78
C GLY A 252 -12.67 18.40 -9.06
N TYR A 253 -12.72 18.17 -7.75
CA TYR A 253 -13.94 18.38 -6.97
C TYR A 253 -14.35 19.85 -6.91
N TRP A 254 -13.41 20.76 -6.68
CA TRP A 254 -13.69 22.19 -6.61
C TRP A 254 -14.22 22.75 -7.94
N ILE A 255 -13.68 22.29 -9.08
CA ILE A 255 -14.18 22.66 -10.41
C ILE A 255 -15.60 22.15 -10.63
N ARG A 256 -15.89 20.90 -10.22
CA ARG A 256 -17.27 20.36 -10.27
C ARG A 256 -18.23 21.16 -9.38
N GLN A 257 -17.74 21.67 -8.26
CA GLN A 257 -18.50 22.54 -7.36
C GLN A 257 -18.58 24.00 -7.83
N LYS A 258 -18.04 24.32 -9.02
CA LYS A 258 -17.97 25.68 -9.57
C LYS A 258 -17.30 26.68 -8.62
N VAL A 259 -16.38 26.22 -7.77
CA VAL A 259 -15.60 27.10 -6.90
C VAL A 259 -14.54 27.79 -7.74
N HIS A 260 -14.57 29.12 -7.78
CA HIS A 260 -13.55 29.91 -8.47
C HIS A 260 -12.22 29.80 -7.73
N ILE A 261 -11.28 29.04 -8.31
CA ILE A 261 -9.91 28.93 -7.82
C ILE A 261 -9.05 29.93 -8.58
N SER A 262 -8.28 30.75 -7.88
CA SER A 262 -7.27 31.62 -8.51
C SER A 262 -6.11 30.77 -9.08
N ALA A 263 -5.67 31.09 -10.29
CA ALA A 263 -4.66 30.30 -11.03
C ALA A 263 -3.30 30.14 -10.30
N GLY A 264 -3.02 30.95 -9.27
CA GLY A 264 -1.80 30.87 -8.48
C GLY A 264 -1.75 29.74 -7.45
N PHE A 265 -2.89 29.13 -7.08
CA PHE A 265 -2.94 28.18 -5.96
C PHE A 265 -2.16 26.88 -6.22
N SER A 266 -2.02 26.47 -7.48
CA SER A 266 -1.30 25.25 -7.88
C SER A 266 0.20 25.31 -7.59
N THR A 267 0.82 26.46 -7.84
CA THR A 267 2.25 26.66 -7.57
C THR A 267 2.56 26.67 -6.07
N ILE A 268 1.64 27.20 -5.27
CA ILE A 268 1.75 27.27 -3.81
C ILE A 268 1.66 25.86 -3.21
N GLY A 269 0.72 25.03 -3.67
CA GLY A 269 0.61 23.64 -3.24
C GLY A 269 1.87 22.81 -3.52
N LEU A 270 2.44 22.95 -4.72
CA LEU A 270 3.69 22.28 -5.09
C LEU A 270 4.85 22.70 -4.17
N ARG A 271 4.99 24.01 -3.91
CA ARG A 271 6.03 24.54 -3.01
C ARG A 271 5.90 24.00 -1.59
N TYR A 272 4.69 23.93 -1.04
CA TYR A 272 4.48 23.37 0.30
C TYR A 272 4.73 21.87 0.37
N SER A 273 4.34 21.09 -0.65
CA SER A 273 4.70 19.67 -0.71
C SER A 273 6.21 19.47 -0.79
N LEU A 274 6.91 20.29 -1.57
CA LEU A 274 8.37 20.25 -1.68
C LEU A 274 9.05 20.65 -0.36
N LEU A 275 8.57 21.72 0.29
CA LEU A 275 9.06 22.16 1.60
C LEU A 275 8.83 21.11 2.69
N PHE A 276 7.66 20.48 2.70
CA PHE A 276 7.35 19.41 3.62
C PHE A 276 8.26 18.20 3.39
N LEU A 277 8.47 17.83 2.13
CA LEU A 277 9.38 16.75 1.75
C LEU A 277 10.81 17.06 2.21
N ALA A 278 11.32 18.26 1.90
CA ALA A 278 12.64 18.72 2.32
C ALA A 278 12.77 18.74 3.85
N GLY A 279 11.71 19.13 4.57
CA GLY A 279 11.65 19.07 6.02
C GLY A 279 11.79 17.65 6.55
N ILE A 280 11.08 16.67 5.96
CA ILE A 280 11.22 15.25 6.32
C ILE A 280 12.62 14.74 6.00
N THR A 281 13.19 15.09 4.84
CA THR A 281 14.56 14.69 4.47
C THR A 281 15.58 15.24 5.44
N LEU A 282 15.44 16.52 5.83
CA LEU A 282 16.32 17.17 6.79
C LEU A 282 16.21 16.48 8.15
N ILE A 283 15.01 16.17 8.61
CA ILE A 283 14.79 15.40 9.85
C ILE A 283 15.43 14.00 9.74
N ALA A 284 15.26 13.30 8.63
CA ALA A 284 15.82 11.96 8.41
C ALA A 284 17.36 11.97 8.38
N LEU A 285 17.97 13.02 7.81
CA LEU A 285 19.42 13.21 7.80
C LEU A 285 19.98 13.61 9.17
N ILE A 286 19.20 14.38 9.95
CA ILE A 286 19.55 14.77 11.32
C ILE A 286 19.41 13.57 12.28
N LEU A 287 18.52 12.62 11.96
CA LEU A 287 18.38 11.39 12.74
C LEU A 287 19.70 10.59 12.69
N PRO A 288 20.31 10.25 13.84
CA PRO A 288 21.48 9.39 13.87
C PRO A 288 21.09 7.96 13.48
N THR A 289 21.10 7.67 12.18
CA THR A 289 20.81 6.33 11.62
C THR A 289 21.87 5.29 12.03
N GLY A 290 22.99 5.74 12.60
CA GLY A 290 24.10 4.87 13.03
C GLY A 290 24.05 4.33 14.45
N TYR A 291 23.13 4.80 15.32
CA TYR A 291 23.23 4.60 16.78
C TYR A 291 21.95 4.18 17.49
N SER A 292 20.87 3.85 16.77
CA SER A 292 19.83 3.05 17.40
C SER A 292 20.42 1.67 17.64
N ILE A 293 20.57 1.25 18.90
CA ILE A 293 20.62 -0.19 19.27
C ILE A 293 19.64 -0.87 18.32
N SER A 294 20.15 -1.71 17.41
CA SER A 294 19.28 -2.27 16.38
C SER A 294 18.13 -2.93 17.12
N LEU A 295 16.88 -2.72 16.68
CA LEU A 295 15.76 -3.48 17.27
C LEU A 295 16.08 -4.98 17.26
N LEU A 296 16.88 -5.40 16.27
CA LEU A 296 17.49 -6.72 16.17
C LEU A 296 18.47 -7.06 17.31
N ASP A 297 19.27 -6.12 17.81
CA ASP A 297 20.11 -6.29 19.01
C ASP A 297 19.27 -6.38 20.29
N LEU A 298 18.16 -5.64 20.38
CA LEU A 298 17.22 -5.76 21.50
C LEU A 298 16.55 -7.14 21.48
N VAL A 299 16.06 -7.57 20.31
CA VAL A 299 15.48 -8.91 20.12
C VAL A 299 16.53 -9.99 20.38
N ARG A 300 17.76 -9.82 19.90
CA ARG A 300 18.89 -10.72 20.21
C ARG A 300 19.19 -10.76 21.70
N THR A 301 19.16 -9.62 22.37
CA THR A 301 19.36 -9.53 23.83
C THR A 301 18.27 -10.33 24.54
N ILE A 302 17.01 -10.16 24.15
CA ILE A 302 15.88 -10.94 24.68
C ILE A 302 16.07 -12.44 24.40
N ILE A 303 16.43 -12.82 23.18
CA ILE A 303 16.69 -14.21 22.79
C ILE A 303 17.86 -14.80 23.61
N ASN A 304 18.95 -14.07 23.79
CA ASN A 304 20.09 -14.47 24.61
C ASN A 304 19.69 -14.62 26.08
N TYR A 305 18.85 -13.75 26.63
CA TYR A 305 18.31 -13.91 27.98
C TYR A 305 17.40 -15.14 28.10
N VAL A 306 16.61 -15.45 27.07
CA VAL A 306 15.79 -16.68 27.04
C VAL A 306 16.68 -17.92 26.99
N PHE A 307 17.70 -17.94 26.13
CA PHE A 307 18.67 -19.05 26.09
C PHE A 307 19.47 -19.18 27.37
N PHE A 308 19.89 -18.07 27.96
CA PHE A 308 20.54 -18.04 29.27
C PHE A 308 19.64 -18.63 30.34
N LEU A 309 18.35 -18.25 30.37
CA LEU A 309 17.38 -18.80 31.32
C LEU A 309 17.13 -20.30 31.08
N MET A 310 17.02 -20.73 29.82
CA MET A 310 16.89 -22.15 29.47
C MET A 310 18.13 -22.94 29.91
N ASN A 311 19.34 -22.41 29.68
CA ASN A 311 20.59 -23.03 30.10
C ASN A 311 20.69 -23.08 31.64
N LEU A 312 20.32 -22.01 32.33
CA LEU A 312 20.24 -21.97 33.79
C LEU A 312 19.30 -23.07 34.32
N ILE A 313 18.10 -23.19 33.74
CA ILE A 313 17.13 -24.23 34.09
C ILE A 313 17.72 -25.63 33.82
N PHE A 314 18.36 -25.82 32.67
CA PHE A 314 19.02 -27.08 32.33
C PHE A 314 20.11 -27.44 33.35
N ILE A 315 21.00 -26.50 33.71
CA ILE A 315 22.01 -26.70 34.75
C ILE A 315 21.36 -27.09 36.08
N ILE A 316 20.30 -26.38 36.51
CA ILE A 316 19.61 -26.67 37.76
C ILE A 316 19.00 -28.08 37.76
N ILE A 317 18.45 -28.54 36.63
CA ILE A 317 17.86 -29.88 36.48
C ILE A 317 18.96 -30.95 36.38
N SER A 318 20.04 -30.68 35.66
CA SER A 318 21.14 -31.64 35.44
C SER A 318 22.06 -31.77 36.67
N TYR A 319 22.16 -30.73 37.50
CA TYR A 319 23.00 -30.72 38.70
C TYR A 319 22.70 -31.86 39.70
N PRO A 320 21.45 -32.14 40.13
CA PRO A 320 21.17 -33.26 41.02
C PRO A 320 21.47 -34.61 40.36
N PHE A 321 21.34 -34.71 39.03
CA PHE A 321 21.70 -35.92 38.29
C PHE A 321 23.21 -36.15 38.27
N LEU A 322 24.01 -35.08 38.05
CA LEU A 322 25.47 -35.12 38.16
C LEU A 322 25.93 -35.43 39.59
N LEU A 323 25.21 -34.93 40.60
CA LEU A 323 25.50 -35.21 42.01
C LEU A 323 25.25 -36.70 42.34
N LEU A 324 24.15 -37.27 41.84
CA LEU A 324 23.87 -38.71 41.92
C LEU A 324 24.92 -39.56 41.17
N LEU A 325 25.35 -39.11 39.98
CA LEU A 325 26.42 -39.77 39.21
C LEU A 325 27.78 -39.66 39.91
N SER A 326 28.06 -38.54 40.60
CA SER A 326 29.28 -38.36 41.39
C SER A 326 29.33 -39.26 42.62
N LEU A 327 28.17 -39.58 43.21
CA LEU A 327 28.05 -40.57 44.29
C LEU A 327 28.28 -42.00 43.79
N LEU A 328 27.97 -42.27 42.52
CA LEU A 328 28.22 -43.56 41.87
C LEU A 328 29.66 -43.68 41.34
N SER A 329 30.28 -42.57 40.97
CA SER A 329 31.68 -42.47 40.58
C SER A 329 32.58 -42.36 41.81
N ARG A 330 32.62 -43.42 42.62
CA ARG A 330 33.58 -43.53 43.72
C ARG A 330 34.91 -44.05 43.17
N ASN A 331 35.92 -43.20 43.22
CA ASN A 331 37.31 -43.42 42.82
C ASN A 331 37.54 -43.65 41.33
N SER A 332 37.90 -42.57 40.64
CA SER A 332 38.99 -42.64 39.69
C SER A 332 39.96 -41.56 40.14
N ASP A 333 41.16 -41.95 40.58
CA ASP A 333 42.29 -41.04 40.66
C ASP A 333 42.55 -40.57 39.24
N VAL A 334 41.87 -39.49 38.85
CA VAL A 334 42.15 -38.79 37.60
C VAL A 334 43.47 -38.09 37.85
N GLU A 335 44.52 -38.69 37.31
CA GLU A 335 45.82 -38.07 37.11
C GLU A 335 45.59 -36.63 36.66
N MET A 336 45.97 -35.65 37.50
CA MET A 336 45.79 -34.25 37.17
C MET A 336 46.51 -33.98 35.85
N PRO A 337 45.83 -33.46 34.81
CA PRO A 337 46.54 -33.01 33.62
C PRO A 337 47.52 -31.92 34.05
N VAL A 338 48.77 -32.07 33.62
CA VAL A 338 49.82 -31.06 33.75
C VAL A 338 49.22 -29.72 33.35
N MET A 339 49.30 -28.71 34.24
CA MET A 339 48.89 -27.35 33.93
C MET A 339 49.63 -26.91 32.66
N GLU A 340 48.92 -26.79 31.55
CA GLU A 340 49.41 -26.02 30.41
C GLU A 340 49.64 -24.60 30.91
N THR A 341 50.85 -24.11 30.70
CA THR A 341 51.30 -22.73 30.91
C THR A 341 50.20 -21.75 30.45
N PRO A 342 49.83 -20.74 31.25
CA PRO A 342 48.86 -19.75 30.82
C PRO A 342 49.36 -19.12 29.52
N ALA A 343 48.55 -19.16 28.46
CA ALA A 343 48.80 -18.38 27.28
C ALA A 343 49.00 -16.90 27.69
N PRO A 344 49.94 -16.17 27.07
CA PRO A 344 50.16 -14.76 27.40
C PRO A 344 48.85 -14.01 27.27
N ILE A 345 48.48 -13.31 28.35
CA ILE A 345 47.34 -12.41 28.42
C ILE A 345 47.47 -11.44 27.24
N GLN A 346 46.63 -11.59 26.22
CA GLN A 346 46.49 -10.55 25.21
C GLN A 346 46.02 -9.29 25.94
N PRO A 347 46.68 -8.13 25.76
CA PRO A 347 46.23 -6.91 26.40
C PRO A 347 44.76 -6.67 26.02
N PRO A 348 43.91 -6.23 26.97
CA PRO A 348 42.54 -5.89 26.63
C PRO A 348 42.60 -4.88 25.49
N GLU A 349 41.93 -5.20 24.37
CA GLU A 349 41.69 -4.21 23.33
C GLU A 349 41.09 -2.98 24.02
N VAL A 350 41.83 -1.88 23.92
CA VAL A 350 41.39 -0.60 24.48
C VAL A 350 40.12 -0.25 23.72
N SER A 351 38.97 -0.43 24.37
CA SER A 351 37.69 0.07 23.88
C SER A 351 37.90 1.48 23.38
N ALA A 352 37.58 1.71 22.10
CA ALA A 352 37.66 3.02 21.47
C ALA A 352 37.03 4.08 22.40
N PRO A 353 37.60 5.31 22.45
CA PRO A 353 37.17 6.32 23.40
C PRO A 353 35.66 6.51 23.33
N GLY A 354 35.01 6.25 24.46
CA GLY A 354 33.58 6.37 24.64
C GLY A 354 33.08 7.69 24.07
N SER A 355 31.97 7.61 23.33
CA SER A 355 31.33 8.77 22.72
C SER A 355 31.07 9.87 23.76
N PRO A 356 31.14 11.16 23.38
CA PRO A 356 31.37 12.24 24.34
C PRO A 356 30.22 12.53 25.33
N ASN A 357 29.06 11.87 25.26
CA ASN A 357 27.99 12.05 26.25
C ASN A 357 26.89 10.95 26.17
N PRO A 358 26.94 9.93 27.05
CA PRO A 358 25.96 8.84 27.11
C PRO A 358 24.50 9.31 27.27
N TRP A 359 24.26 10.43 27.96
CA TRP A 359 22.91 10.95 28.18
C TRP A 359 22.27 11.54 26.91
N LEU A 360 23.08 12.14 26.03
CA LEU A 360 22.61 12.66 24.75
C LEU A 360 22.19 11.51 23.81
N GLU A 361 22.87 10.37 23.88
CA GLU A 361 22.50 9.17 23.12
C GLU A 361 21.18 8.57 23.62
N ILE A 362 21.02 8.44 24.95
CA ILE A 362 19.78 7.98 25.56
C ILE A 362 18.62 8.91 25.17
N LEU A 363 18.82 10.23 25.23
CA LEU A 363 17.79 11.20 24.85
C LEU A 363 17.42 11.12 23.36
N ARG A 364 18.42 10.98 22.47
CA ARG A 364 18.21 10.82 21.02
C ARG A 364 17.48 9.51 20.69
N SER A 365 17.85 8.41 21.35
CA SER A 365 17.19 7.12 21.21
C SER A 365 15.74 7.17 21.72
N LEU A 366 15.52 7.78 22.90
CA LEU A 366 14.18 7.98 23.46
C LEU A 366 13.30 8.83 22.53
N LEU A 367 13.85 9.92 21.99
CA LEU A 367 13.16 10.81 21.05
C LEU A 367 12.82 10.07 19.75
N PHE A 368 13.77 9.30 19.20
CA PHE A 368 13.54 8.45 18.04
C PHE A 368 12.39 7.47 18.28
N TRP A 369 12.42 6.73 19.39
CA TRP A 369 11.36 5.77 19.74
C TRP A 369 10.02 6.45 19.95
N LEU A 370 9.98 7.63 20.55
CA LEU A 370 8.74 8.39 20.76
C LEU A 370 8.12 8.85 19.44
N ILE A 371 8.95 9.32 18.50
CA ILE A 371 8.50 9.70 17.15
C ILE A 371 8.07 8.47 16.35
N ALA A 372 8.88 7.40 16.36
CA ALA A 372 8.60 6.17 15.63
C ALA A 372 7.33 5.46 16.14
N LEU A 373 7.17 5.30 17.46
CA LEU A 373 5.95 4.75 18.07
C LEU A 373 4.76 5.68 17.87
N GLY A 374 4.96 6.99 17.89
CA GLY A 374 3.92 7.97 17.59
C GLY A 374 3.41 7.86 16.15
N ALA A 375 4.32 7.80 15.17
CA ALA A 375 3.99 7.62 13.76
C ALA A 375 3.35 6.25 13.49
N LEU A 376 3.92 5.16 14.03
CA LEU A 376 3.36 3.82 13.94
C LEU A 376 1.98 3.75 14.56
N GLY A 377 1.79 4.31 15.76
CA GLY A 377 0.50 4.39 16.44
C GLY A 377 -0.53 5.21 15.66
N TYR A 378 -0.09 6.30 15.00
CA TYR A 378 -0.95 7.09 14.12
C TYR A 378 -1.39 6.32 12.87
N ILE A 379 -0.46 5.64 12.21
CA ILE A 379 -0.75 4.81 11.02
C ILE A 379 -1.67 3.65 11.40
N LEU A 380 -1.37 2.89 12.46
CA LEU A 380 -2.24 1.84 12.95
C LEU A 380 -3.62 2.41 13.30
N ARG A 381 -3.69 3.53 14.01
CA ARG A 381 -4.98 4.14 14.36
C ARG A 381 -5.78 4.58 13.13
N GLY A 382 -5.12 5.13 12.11
CA GLY A 382 -5.75 5.46 10.84
C GLY A 382 -6.28 4.22 10.15
N TYR A 383 -5.42 3.22 9.97
CA TYR A 383 -5.77 1.95 9.33
C TYR A 383 -6.90 1.19 10.07
N LEU A 384 -6.84 1.11 11.40
CA LEU A 384 -7.90 0.49 12.21
C LEU A 384 -9.21 1.29 12.19
N ARG A 385 -9.16 2.60 11.94
CA ARG A 385 -10.36 3.43 11.81
C ARG A 385 -11.03 3.22 10.45
N ASP A 386 -10.23 3.03 9.41
CA ASP A 386 -10.71 2.87 8.04
C ASP A 386 -11.18 1.43 7.76
N HIS A 387 -10.69 0.43 8.52
CA HIS A 387 -11.07 -0.98 8.38
C HIS A 387 -11.55 -1.61 9.72
N PRO A 388 -12.76 -1.26 10.21
CA PRO A 388 -13.30 -1.82 11.46
C PRO A 388 -13.53 -3.34 11.41
N GLU A 389 -13.65 -3.92 10.21
CA GLU A 389 -13.85 -5.35 9.98
C GLU A 389 -12.64 -6.19 10.41
N ILE A 390 -11.42 -5.69 10.21
CA ILE A 390 -10.18 -6.36 10.64
C ILE A 390 -10.14 -6.44 12.17
N PHE A 391 -10.62 -5.40 12.86
CA PHE A 391 -10.71 -5.40 14.32
C PHE A 391 -11.74 -6.41 14.84
N ALA A 392 -12.85 -6.60 14.12
CA ALA A 392 -13.85 -7.60 14.46
C ALA A 392 -13.31 -9.03 14.29
N SER A 393 -12.51 -9.28 13.24
CA SER A 393 -11.86 -10.58 12.99
C SER A 393 -10.73 -10.88 13.99
N PHE A 394 -9.88 -9.90 14.32
CA PHE A 394 -8.81 -10.07 15.31
C PHE A 394 -9.33 -10.30 16.74
N ARG A 395 -10.52 -9.78 17.08
CA ARG A 395 -11.16 -10.00 18.39
C ARG A 395 -11.62 -11.45 18.63
N LYS A 396 -11.74 -12.24 17.56
CA LYS A 396 -12.15 -13.66 17.64
C LYS A 396 -10.98 -14.59 17.99
N LEU A 397 -9.73 -14.16 17.81
CA LEU A 397 -8.55 -14.98 18.12
C LEU A 397 -8.23 -14.98 19.62
N THR A 398 -8.22 -16.16 20.23
CA THR A 398 -7.94 -16.44 21.65
C THR A 398 -6.64 -15.81 22.20
N PRO A 399 -5.48 -15.85 21.51
CA PRO A 399 -4.23 -15.27 22.05
C PRO A 399 -4.29 -13.74 22.21
N VAL A 400 -5.12 -13.05 21.42
CA VAL A 400 -5.30 -11.59 21.50
C VAL A 400 -6.03 -11.20 22.79
N LYS A 401 -6.98 -12.03 23.26
CA LYS A 401 -7.67 -11.80 24.55
C LYS A 401 -6.70 -11.89 25.73
N TRP A 402 -5.74 -12.81 25.69
CA TRP A 402 -4.69 -12.95 26.69
C TRP A 402 -3.71 -11.76 26.68
N LEU A 403 -3.33 -11.26 25.50
CA LEU A 403 -2.46 -10.09 25.40
C LEU A 403 -3.14 -8.81 25.93
N PHE A 404 -4.44 -8.62 25.63
CA PHE A 404 -5.20 -7.49 26.16
C PHE A 404 -5.49 -7.61 27.67
N SER A 405 -5.58 -8.83 28.23
CA SER A 405 -5.68 -9.01 29.68
C SER A 405 -4.34 -8.69 30.37
N LEU A 406 -3.21 -9.08 29.78
CA LEU A 406 -1.87 -8.73 30.25
C LEU A 406 -1.62 -7.21 30.21
N LEU A 407 -2.01 -6.53 29.13
CA LEU A 407 -1.93 -5.07 29.01
C LEU A 407 -2.85 -4.34 30.00
N ARG A 408 -4.03 -4.90 30.31
CA ARG A 408 -4.90 -4.35 31.36
C ARG A 408 -4.32 -4.58 32.75
N ALA A 409 -3.69 -5.72 33.00
CA ALA A 409 -2.99 -6.02 34.24
C ALA A 409 -1.77 -5.09 34.43
N LEU A 410 -1.03 -4.81 33.35
CA LEU A 410 0.08 -3.87 33.38
C LEU A 410 -0.39 -2.43 33.60
N LYS A 411 -1.49 -2.03 32.95
CA LYS A 411 -2.09 -0.70 33.15
C LYS A 411 -2.67 -0.54 34.56
N SER A 412 -3.21 -1.60 35.15
CA SER A 412 -3.67 -1.59 36.55
C SER A 412 -2.50 -1.59 37.53
N PHE A 413 -1.40 -2.28 37.21
CA PHE A 413 -0.15 -2.22 37.95
C PHE A 413 0.45 -0.80 37.96
N PHE A 414 0.55 -0.14 36.81
CA PHE A 414 1.01 1.26 36.73
C PHE A 414 0.07 2.23 37.45
N ARG A 415 -1.24 1.98 37.48
CA ARG A 415 -2.19 2.76 38.29
C ARG A 415 -2.00 2.55 39.79
N ARG A 416 -1.70 1.32 40.22
CA ARG A 416 -1.34 1.01 41.61
C ARG A 416 -0.03 1.70 41.98
N MET A 417 0.99 1.62 41.13
CA MET A 417 2.27 2.31 41.30
C MET A 417 2.10 3.83 41.38
N LYS A 418 1.23 4.42 40.54
CA LYS A 418 0.90 5.84 40.60
C LYS A 418 0.19 6.22 41.90
N ALA A 419 -0.66 5.34 42.43
CA ALA A 419 -1.29 5.52 43.74
C ALA A 419 -0.27 5.40 44.90
N THR A 420 0.75 4.54 44.76
CA THR A 420 1.85 4.43 45.73
C THR A 420 2.77 5.66 45.69
N VAL A 421 2.98 6.25 44.51
CA VAL A 421 3.73 7.51 44.33
C VAL A 421 2.91 8.73 44.79
N GLU A 422 1.59 8.74 44.58
CA GLU A 422 0.68 9.76 45.13
C GLU A 422 0.59 9.69 46.67
N ALA A 423 0.72 8.51 47.27
CA ALA A 423 0.81 8.34 48.72
C ALA A 423 2.14 8.87 49.30
N ALA A 424 3.20 8.97 48.49
CA ALA A 424 4.51 9.47 48.90
C ALA A 424 4.73 10.98 48.65
N MET A 425 3.74 11.70 48.11
CA MET A 425 3.89 13.12 47.75
C MET A 425 2.69 13.98 48.19
N PRO A 426 2.44 14.15 49.50
CA PRO A 426 1.33 14.97 49.98
C PRO A 426 1.78 16.44 49.98
N GLY A 427 1.53 17.18 48.89
CA GLY A 427 1.78 18.63 48.94
C GLY A 427 1.27 19.47 47.78
N ILE A 428 1.35 18.99 46.54
CA ILE A 428 1.28 19.93 45.40
C ILE A 428 -0.04 19.84 44.61
N VAL A 429 -0.72 18.70 44.60
CA VAL A 429 -1.83 18.47 43.64
C VAL A 429 -3.19 18.99 44.13
N ASN A 430 -3.39 19.16 45.45
CA ASN A 430 -4.69 19.57 46.00
C ASN A 430 -5.01 21.08 45.89
N ARG A 431 -4.07 21.92 45.44
CA ARG A 431 -4.35 23.35 45.17
C ARG A 431 -4.79 23.65 43.74
N LEU A 432 -4.68 22.71 42.79
CA LEU A 432 -5.03 22.96 41.39
C LEU A 432 -6.39 22.40 40.95
N ARG A 433 -7.15 21.76 41.85
CA ARG A 433 -8.43 21.11 41.48
C ARG A 433 -9.67 21.66 42.17
N ARG A 434 -9.73 22.98 42.34
CA ARG A 434 -10.99 23.68 42.69
C ARG A 434 -11.25 24.86 41.75
N ARG A 435 -11.96 24.60 40.64
CA ARG A 435 -13.01 25.48 40.08
C ARG A 435 -13.82 24.74 39.00
N PRO A 436 -15.03 25.19 38.66
CA PRO A 436 -16.22 24.35 38.65
C PRO A 436 -16.82 24.17 37.24
N GLY A 437 -17.70 23.17 37.14
CA GLY A 437 -18.81 23.06 36.19
C GLY A 437 -18.64 23.69 34.80
N SER A 438 -18.16 22.90 33.84
CA SER A 438 -18.36 23.16 32.41
C SER A 438 -19.26 22.08 31.84
N ARG A 439 -20.43 22.53 31.40
CA ARG A 439 -21.51 21.80 30.74
C ARG A 439 -21.02 20.89 29.61
N SER A 440 -21.77 19.81 29.43
CA SER A 440 -21.75 18.92 28.27
C SER A 440 -21.76 19.70 26.96
N LEU A 441 -20.69 19.59 26.18
CA LEU A 441 -20.68 19.90 24.75
C LEU A 441 -20.07 18.73 24.00
N SER A 442 -20.83 17.62 23.98
CA SER A 442 -20.66 16.55 23.00
C SER A 442 -21.75 16.65 21.93
N SER A 443 -21.76 17.75 21.18
CA SER A 443 -22.36 17.79 19.85
C SER A 443 -21.28 18.29 18.90
N ARG A 444 -20.46 17.34 18.47
CA ARG A 444 -19.53 17.51 17.36
C ARG A 444 -20.38 17.83 16.14
N ARG A 445 -20.49 19.13 15.85
CA ARG A 445 -21.12 19.77 14.70
C ARG A 445 -20.72 18.99 13.44
N ARG A 446 -21.55 18.03 13.02
CA ARG A 446 -21.57 17.51 11.65
C ARG A 446 -21.88 18.73 10.80
N LYS A 447 -20.95 19.15 9.94
CA LYS A 447 -21.28 20.03 8.81
C LYS A 447 -22.46 19.39 8.11
N GLY A 448 -23.59 20.09 8.07
CA GLY A 448 -24.82 19.59 7.46
C GLY A 448 -24.50 19.22 6.01
N HIS A 449 -24.64 17.94 5.69
CA HIS A 449 -24.70 17.49 4.31
C HIS A 449 -25.92 18.20 3.71
N GLY A 450 -25.74 18.91 2.60
CA GLY A 450 -26.86 19.55 1.91
C GLY A 450 -27.92 18.50 1.58
N TYR A 451 -29.21 18.88 1.52
CA TYR A 451 -30.30 17.93 1.26
C TYR A 451 -30.08 17.07 0.01
N ARG A 452 -29.44 17.66 -1.01
CA ARG A 452 -28.97 16.97 -2.23
C ARG A 452 -27.98 15.84 -1.98
N GLU A 453 -27.03 16.04 -1.06
CA GLU A 453 -26.02 15.03 -0.72
C GLU A 453 -26.66 13.83 0.01
N ARG A 454 -27.65 14.09 0.88
CA ARG A 454 -28.43 13.01 1.52
C ARG A 454 -29.18 12.14 0.50
N ILE A 455 -29.76 12.77 -0.54
CA ILE A 455 -30.44 12.04 -1.63
C ILE A 455 -29.44 11.14 -2.38
N PHE A 456 -28.22 11.62 -2.63
CA PHE A 456 -27.18 10.80 -3.25
C PHE A 456 -26.77 9.63 -2.37
N ASP A 457 -26.55 9.87 -1.09
CA ASP A 457 -26.18 8.83 -0.12
C ASP A 457 -27.25 7.74 -0.09
N HIS A 458 -28.54 8.11 0.00
CA HIS A 458 -29.65 7.15 0.01
C HIS A 458 -29.73 6.29 -1.27
N TYR A 459 -29.52 6.87 -2.45
CA TYR A 459 -29.52 6.09 -3.69
C TYR A 459 -28.30 5.16 -3.79
N LEU A 460 -27.10 5.64 -3.43
CA LEU A 460 -25.87 4.85 -3.49
C LEU A 460 -25.88 3.71 -2.47
N ASP A 461 -26.38 3.95 -1.26
CA ASP A 461 -26.56 2.91 -0.23
C ASP A 461 -27.49 1.80 -0.74
N THR A 462 -28.57 2.15 -1.47
CA THR A 462 -29.47 1.17 -2.09
C THR A 462 -28.77 0.36 -3.18
N LEU A 463 -27.86 0.95 -3.97
CA LEU A 463 -27.06 0.20 -4.94
C LEU A 463 -26.10 -0.78 -4.27
N ASP A 464 -25.50 -0.39 -3.14
CA ASP A 464 -24.60 -1.24 -2.38
C ASP A 464 -25.34 -2.44 -1.77
N VAL A 465 -26.57 -2.22 -1.27
CA VAL A 465 -27.46 -3.31 -0.83
C VAL A 465 -27.81 -4.21 -2.00
N ALA A 466 -28.27 -3.67 -3.13
CA ALA A 466 -28.60 -4.47 -4.30
C ALA A 466 -27.40 -5.31 -4.80
N GLN A 467 -26.19 -4.75 -4.74
CA GLN A 467 -24.95 -5.47 -5.06
C GLN A 467 -24.66 -6.60 -4.06
N ALA A 468 -24.87 -6.37 -2.76
CA ALA A 468 -24.73 -7.41 -1.73
C ALA A 468 -25.72 -8.57 -1.92
N GLU A 469 -26.89 -8.27 -2.51
CA GLU A 469 -27.90 -9.26 -2.89
C GLU A 469 -27.71 -9.83 -4.31
N GLY A 470 -26.53 -9.62 -4.92
CA GLY A 470 -26.17 -10.23 -6.21
C GLY A 470 -26.78 -9.53 -7.44
N LEU A 471 -27.48 -8.42 -7.25
CA LEU A 471 -28.12 -7.63 -8.30
C LEU A 471 -27.24 -6.44 -8.73
N ALA A 472 -25.93 -6.63 -8.83
CA ALA A 472 -24.98 -5.55 -9.08
C ALA A 472 -25.26 -4.79 -10.41
N ARG A 473 -25.21 -3.46 -10.35
CA ARG A 473 -25.29 -2.60 -11.54
C ARG A 473 -24.03 -2.75 -12.42
N LYS A 474 -24.21 -2.88 -13.74
CA LYS A 474 -23.07 -2.85 -14.69
C LYS A 474 -22.51 -1.43 -14.81
N SER A 475 -21.20 -1.30 -15.02
CA SER A 475 -20.52 0.01 -15.07
C SER A 475 -21.06 0.95 -16.15
N ALA A 476 -21.47 0.41 -17.31
CA ALA A 476 -22.02 1.19 -18.42
C ALA A 476 -23.50 1.56 -18.24
N GLN A 477 -24.18 0.98 -17.25
CA GLN A 477 -25.63 1.08 -17.13
C GLN A 477 -26.05 2.41 -16.50
N THR A 478 -27.04 3.09 -17.08
CA THR A 478 -27.59 4.34 -16.51
C THR A 478 -28.52 4.07 -15.32
N PRO A 479 -28.81 5.05 -14.45
CA PRO A 479 -29.77 4.88 -13.34
C PRO A 479 -31.15 4.36 -13.80
N TYR A 480 -31.65 4.83 -14.95
CA TYR A 480 -32.93 4.39 -15.51
C TYR A 480 -32.86 2.98 -16.10
N GLU A 481 -31.78 2.64 -16.80
CA GLU A 481 -31.58 1.26 -17.28
C GLU A 481 -31.45 0.28 -16.10
N TYR A 482 -30.81 0.71 -15.02
CA TYR A 482 -30.64 -0.13 -13.83
C TYR A 482 -31.96 -0.29 -13.07
N LYS A 483 -32.77 0.76 -12.98
CA LYS A 483 -34.15 0.68 -12.51
C LYS A 483 -34.93 -0.39 -13.29
N GLY A 484 -34.83 -0.40 -14.62
CA GLY A 484 -35.52 -1.40 -15.45
C GLY A 484 -35.07 -2.85 -15.22
N VAL A 485 -33.87 -3.06 -14.68
CA VAL A 485 -33.39 -4.40 -14.26
C VAL A 485 -33.91 -4.79 -12.87
N LEU A 486 -34.13 -3.80 -11.99
CA LEU A 486 -34.62 -4.03 -10.63
C LEU A 486 -36.15 -4.10 -10.53
N GLU A 487 -36.89 -3.34 -11.35
CA GLU A 487 -38.36 -3.30 -11.35
C GLU A 487 -39.02 -4.69 -11.39
N PRO A 488 -38.63 -5.61 -12.29
CA PRO A 488 -39.25 -6.95 -12.35
C PRO A 488 -39.02 -7.79 -11.09
N LYS A 489 -38.01 -7.44 -10.27
CA LYS A 489 -37.67 -8.17 -9.05
C LYS A 489 -38.30 -7.55 -7.81
N LEU A 490 -38.62 -6.26 -7.87
CA LEU A 490 -39.11 -5.49 -6.73
C LEU A 490 -40.63 -5.46 -6.61
N ASN A 491 -41.37 -5.93 -7.63
CA ASN A 491 -42.84 -6.04 -7.70
C ASN A 491 -43.55 -4.88 -6.98
N GLU A 492 -43.95 -5.07 -5.72
CA GLU A 492 -44.68 -4.11 -4.88
C GLU A 492 -43.92 -2.79 -4.62
N THR A 493 -42.60 -2.81 -4.63
CA THR A 493 -41.74 -1.65 -4.31
C THR A 493 -41.16 -0.93 -5.55
N SER A 494 -41.64 -1.29 -6.73
CA SER A 494 -41.29 -0.63 -8.00
C SER A 494 -41.59 0.88 -8.02
N PRO A 495 -42.70 1.38 -7.44
CA PRO A 495 -42.99 2.81 -7.37
C PRO A 495 -41.94 3.60 -6.57
N GLU A 496 -41.49 3.07 -5.44
CA GLU A 496 -40.47 3.66 -4.56
C GLU A 496 -39.13 3.75 -5.28
N MET A 497 -38.73 2.67 -5.96
CA MET A 497 -37.50 2.68 -6.75
C MET A 497 -37.56 3.69 -7.91
N THR A 498 -38.73 3.86 -8.52
CA THR A 498 -38.96 4.88 -9.54
C THR A 498 -38.82 6.30 -9.00
N ARG A 499 -39.47 6.60 -7.87
CA ARG A 499 -39.37 7.92 -7.22
C ARG A 499 -37.95 8.21 -6.74
N LEU A 500 -37.28 7.23 -6.13
CA LEU A 500 -35.90 7.37 -5.68
C LEU A 500 -34.95 7.64 -6.86
N THR A 501 -35.09 6.88 -7.96
CA THR A 501 -34.26 7.07 -9.16
C THR A 501 -34.51 8.43 -9.80
N ALA A 502 -35.77 8.85 -9.91
CA ALA A 502 -36.13 10.16 -10.44
C ALA A 502 -35.54 11.30 -9.57
N THR A 503 -35.71 11.21 -8.26
CA THR A 503 -35.18 12.20 -7.30
C THR A 503 -33.66 12.26 -7.33
N PHE A 504 -32.99 11.10 -7.48
CA PHE A 504 -31.53 11.04 -7.64
C PHE A 504 -31.06 11.70 -8.93
N VAL A 505 -31.70 11.39 -10.06
CA VAL A 505 -31.35 11.97 -11.38
C VAL A 505 -31.58 13.48 -11.37
N GLU A 506 -32.71 13.93 -10.83
CA GLU A 506 -33.00 15.35 -10.65
C GLU A 506 -31.95 16.01 -9.76
N ALA A 507 -31.66 15.43 -8.60
CA ALA A 507 -30.61 15.91 -7.70
C ALA A 507 -29.24 16.02 -8.38
N ARG A 508 -28.94 15.12 -9.32
CA ARG A 508 -27.66 15.05 -10.01
C ARG A 508 -27.52 16.03 -11.16
N TYR A 509 -28.59 16.25 -11.92
CA TYR A 509 -28.52 16.98 -13.19
C TYR A 509 -29.27 18.32 -13.19
N SER A 510 -30.17 18.55 -12.23
CA SER A 510 -30.93 19.78 -12.08
C SER A 510 -30.29 20.75 -11.08
N GLN A 511 -30.53 22.06 -11.30
CA GLN A 511 -30.20 23.10 -10.32
C GLN A 511 -31.31 23.32 -9.29
N HIS A 512 -32.43 22.60 -9.41
CA HIS A 512 -33.58 22.71 -8.52
C HIS A 512 -33.16 22.56 -7.03
N PRO A 513 -33.55 23.50 -6.15
CA PRO A 513 -33.24 23.41 -4.73
C PRO A 513 -34.05 22.28 -4.09
N PHE A 514 -33.36 21.41 -3.33
CA PHE A 514 -34.02 20.33 -2.58
C PHE A 514 -34.25 20.76 -1.14
N GLY A 515 -35.47 20.52 -0.65
CA GLY A 515 -35.84 20.74 0.75
C GLY A 515 -35.57 19.51 1.62
N VAL A 516 -35.86 19.66 2.92
CA VAL A 516 -35.83 18.56 3.90
C VAL A 516 -36.77 17.44 3.47
N GLU A 517 -37.99 17.80 3.05
CA GLU A 517 -39.04 16.85 2.67
C GLU A 517 -38.62 15.92 1.52
N SER A 518 -37.98 16.45 0.48
CA SER A 518 -37.49 15.64 -0.64
C SER A 518 -36.38 14.66 -0.21
N ALA A 519 -35.50 15.09 0.71
CA ALA A 519 -34.44 14.22 1.22
C ALA A 519 -35.00 13.13 2.14
N ASP A 520 -35.98 13.47 2.98
CA ASP A 520 -36.63 12.51 3.88
C ASP A 520 -37.50 11.51 3.09
N GLN A 521 -38.18 11.97 2.03
CA GLN A 521 -38.93 11.10 1.11
C GLN A 521 -38.00 10.14 0.37
N ALA A 522 -36.88 10.63 -0.17
CA ALA A 522 -35.86 9.77 -0.78
C ALA A 522 -35.30 8.76 0.22
N GLY A 523 -35.11 9.16 1.48
CA GLY A 523 -34.69 8.27 2.56
C GLY A 523 -35.73 7.21 2.91
N ALA A 524 -37.03 7.52 2.83
CA ALA A 524 -38.11 6.56 3.03
C ALA A 524 -38.20 5.58 1.85
N ASP A 525 -38.21 6.07 0.62
CA ASP A 525 -38.25 5.25 -0.59
C ASP A 525 -37.03 4.30 -0.64
N ALA A 526 -35.84 4.80 -0.29
CA ALA A 526 -34.63 3.97 -0.21
C ALA A 526 -34.73 2.85 0.82
N ARG A 527 -35.27 3.10 2.02
CA ARG A 527 -35.44 2.04 3.04
C ARG A 527 -36.40 0.97 2.56
N THR A 528 -37.54 1.36 1.99
CA THR A 528 -38.52 0.41 1.46
C THR A 528 -37.91 -0.50 0.39
N VAL A 529 -37.14 0.08 -0.55
CA VAL A 529 -36.44 -0.71 -1.57
C VAL A 529 -35.35 -1.60 -0.97
N GLN A 530 -34.57 -1.11 -0.01
CA GLN A 530 -33.53 -1.90 0.66
C GLN A 530 -34.11 -3.07 1.45
N ASP A 531 -35.25 -2.89 2.11
CA ASP A 531 -35.92 -3.95 2.85
C ASP A 531 -36.47 -5.01 1.90
N ALA A 532 -37.08 -4.60 0.77
CA ALA A 532 -37.52 -5.53 -0.28
C ALA A 532 -36.35 -6.33 -0.90
N LEU A 533 -35.21 -5.67 -1.15
CA LEU A 533 -34.00 -6.34 -1.64
C LEU A 533 -33.48 -7.40 -0.67
N ARG A 534 -33.50 -7.11 0.63
CA ARG A 534 -33.09 -8.08 1.66
C ARG A 534 -34.04 -9.27 1.74
N THR A 535 -35.36 -9.03 1.65
CA THR A 535 -36.34 -10.12 1.68
C THR A 535 -36.25 -11.05 0.48
N LEU A 536 -35.85 -10.55 -0.70
CA LEU A 536 -35.64 -11.38 -1.90
C LEU A 536 -34.57 -12.46 -1.71
N LYS A 537 -33.56 -12.20 -0.88
CA LYS A 537 -32.51 -13.19 -0.58
C LYS A 537 -32.97 -14.25 0.41
N ASP A 538 -33.79 -13.85 1.37
CA ASP A 538 -34.27 -14.76 2.41
C ASP A 538 -35.33 -15.73 1.87
N ASN A 539 -35.95 -15.43 0.73
CA ASN A 539 -36.94 -16.29 0.08
C ASN A 539 -36.64 -16.54 -1.42
N PRO A 540 -35.59 -17.32 -1.74
CA PRO A 540 -35.16 -17.55 -3.13
C PRO A 540 -36.18 -18.34 -3.96
N ASP A 541 -37.19 -18.94 -3.34
CA ASP A 541 -38.20 -19.79 -3.99
C ASP A 541 -39.43 -19.02 -4.51
N THR A 542 -39.45 -17.69 -4.44
CA THR A 542 -40.63 -16.89 -4.82
C THR A 542 -40.74 -16.61 -6.33
N ASP A 543 -39.75 -16.94 -7.16
CA ASP A 543 -39.89 -16.86 -8.62
C ASP A 543 -38.85 -17.77 -9.32
N LEU A 544 -39.26 -19.01 -9.60
CA LEU A 544 -38.86 -19.80 -10.77
C LEU A 544 -40.10 -20.38 -11.45
#